data_AF-A0A7V9FR24-F1
#
_entry.id   AF-A0A7V9FR24-F1
#
_cell.length_a   1.000
_cell.length_b   1.000
_cell.length_c   1.000
_cell.angle_alpha   90.00
_cell.angle_beta   90.00
_cell.angle_gamma   90.00
#
_symmetry.space_group_name_H-M   'P 1'
#
loop_
_entity.id
_entity.type
_entity.pdbx_description
1 polymer ?
#
loop_
_entity_poly.entity_id
_entity_poly.type
_entity_poly.pdbx_seq_one_letter_code
_entity_poly.pdbx_strand_id
1 'polypeptide(L)'
;MSSHTERVWEDTLQLGKANQVTVELARRHCLNMIFTECGGRGMAEEATGLPINMREVHCLVARGNQAMNLDLIASDFYKAYCVGCTHRRPTGGMPNLATVMEGRAAQAATAAEMERLVTEQRHREWARRVDGRRALVAGADPAMVGALDDMGVLDCEPGVEPDLDASGGATRRLAALAERAPDRFTADVIGLAIELVEQVHVIDLLVPLRHLARARHEVAPVVLAAATEAA
;
A
#
# COMPACT_ATOMS: atom_id res chain seq x y z
N MET A 1 -2.25 15.79 -37.14
CA MET A 1 -3.09 15.92 -35.93
C MET A 1 -2.17 16.33 -34.78
N SER A 2 -2.65 16.93 -33.70
CA SER A 2 -1.75 17.24 -32.56
C SER A 2 -1.37 15.94 -31.86
N SER A 3 -0.18 15.88 -31.24
CA SER A 3 0.29 14.70 -30.50
C SER A 3 -0.67 14.26 -29.39
N HIS A 4 -1.46 15.19 -28.86
CA HIS A 4 -2.52 14.91 -27.89
C HIS A 4 -3.70 14.18 -28.54
N THR A 5 -4.16 14.63 -29.72
CA THR A 5 -5.27 13.99 -30.45
C THR A 5 -4.92 12.56 -30.88
N GLU A 6 -3.68 12.32 -31.32
CA GLU A 6 -3.21 10.98 -31.67
C GLU A 6 -3.19 10.04 -30.46
N ARG A 7 -2.76 10.54 -29.29
CA ARG A 7 -2.79 9.75 -28.04
C ARG A 7 -4.21 9.40 -27.62
N VAL A 8 -5.11 10.39 -27.59
CA VAL A 8 -6.52 10.16 -27.24
C VAL A 8 -7.18 9.15 -28.17
N TRP A 9 -6.85 9.22 -29.47
CA TRP A 9 -7.33 8.26 -30.45
C TRP A 9 -6.84 6.84 -30.15
N GLU A 10 -5.54 6.65 -29.93
CA GLU A 10 -4.98 5.34 -29.61
C GLU A 10 -5.56 4.75 -28.31
N ASP A 11 -5.66 5.56 -27.25
CA ASP A 11 -6.28 5.16 -25.98
C ASP A 11 -7.73 4.70 -26.18
N THR A 12 -8.47 5.40 -27.04
CA THR A 12 -9.85 5.06 -27.40
C THR A 12 -9.93 3.73 -28.15
N LEU A 13 -9.02 3.48 -29.09
CA LEU A 13 -8.94 2.21 -29.80
C LEU A 13 -8.57 1.05 -28.88
N GLN A 14 -7.63 1.28 -27.95
CA GLN A 14 -7.23 0.29 -26.97
C GLN A 14 -8.41 -0.08 -26.05
N LEU A 15 -9.16 0.91 -25.58
CA LEU A 15 -10.38 0.71 -24.81
C LEU A 15 -11.40 -0.12 -25.60
N GLY A 16 -11.64 0.22 -26.88
CA GLY A 16 -12.56 -0.52 -27.75
C GLY A 16 -12.19 -2.00 -27.92
N LYS A 17 -10.90 -2.29 -28.11
CA LYS A 17 -10.38 -3.68 -28.19
C LYS A 17 -10.59 -4.42 -26.86
N ALA A 18 -10.29 -3.78 -25.73
CA ALA A 18 -10.49 -4.37 -24.41
C ALA A 18 -11.98 -4.65 -24.10
N ASN A 19 -12.85 -3.72 -24.51
CA ASN A 19 -14.30 -3.87 -24.39
C ASN A 19 -14.83 -5.02 -25.25
N GLN A 20 -14.33 -5.19 -26.47
CA GLN A 20 -14.70 -6.32 -27.33
C GLN A 20 -14.36 -7.66 -26.68
N VAL A 21 -13.18 -7.77 -26.07
CA VAL A 21 -12.79 -8.96 -25.28
C VAL A 21 -13.75 -9.18 -24.12
N THR A 22 -14.11 -8.11 -23.39
CA THR A 22 -15.05 -8.20 -22.26
C THR A 22 -16.42 -8.71 -22.70
N VAL A 23 -16.98 -8.17 -23.80
CA VAL A 23 -18.26 -8.61 -24.35
C VAL A 23 -18.22 -10.10 -24.67
N GLU A 24 -17.13 -10.60 -25.27
CA GLU A 24 -17.01 -12.02 -25.57
C GLU A 24 -16.88 -12.89 -24.30
N LEU A 25 -16.13 -12.44 -23.28
CA LEU A 25 -16.03 -13.13 -21.99
C LEU A 25 -17.39 -13.21 -21.28
N ALA A 26 -18.14 -12.12 -21.29
CA ALA A 26 -19.49 -12.02 -20.76
C ALA A 26 -20.46 -12.95 -21.50
N ARG A 27 -20.43 -12.93 -22.84
CA ARG A 27 -21.25 -13.80 -23.69
C ARG A 27 -20.96 -15.27 -23.40
N ARG A 28 -19.69 -15.66 -23.28
CA ARG A 28 -19.29 -17.03 -22.93
C ARG A 28 -19.80 -17.44 -21.55
N HIS A 29 -19.81 -16.50 -20.61
CA HIS A 29 -20.28 -16.74 -19.25
C HIS A 29 -21.79 -16.95 -19.19
N CYS A 30 -22.55 -16.08 -19.86
CA CYS A 30 -24.01 -16.15 -19.90
C CYS A 30 -24.55 -15.46 -21.16
N LEU A 31 -25.27 -16.20 -22.01
CA LEU A 31 -25.95 -15.69 -23.19
C LEU A 31 -27.04 -14.64 -22.90
N ASN A 32 -27.50 -14.57 -21.66
CA ASN A 32 -28.50 -13.59 -21.23
C ASN A 32 -27.87 -12.23 -20.87
N MET A 33 -26.54 -12.13 -20.75
CA MET A 33 -25.86 -10.88 -20.44
C MET A 33 -25.71 -10.04 -21.72
N ILE A 34 -26.28 -8.85 -21.71
CA ILE A 34 -26.39 -7.96 -22.86
C ILE A 34 -25.78 -6.62 -22.50
N PHE A 35 -25.02 -6.05 -23.43
CA PHE A 35 -24.55 -4.67 -23.37
C PHE A 35 -25.33 -3.84 -24.38
N THR A 36 -25.97 -2.78 -23.91
CA THR A 36 -26.76 -1.89 -24.78
C THR A 36 -26.20 -0.49 -24.73
N GLU A 37 -26.05 0.12 -25.90
CA GLU A 37 -25.58 1.50 -26.05
C GLU A 37 -26.52 2.45 -25.31
N CYS A 38 -25.93 3.31 -24.48
CA CYS A 38 -26.64 4.37 -23.77
C CYS A 38 -25.86 5.67 -23.93
N GLY A 39 -26.43 6.63 -24.67
CA GLY A 39 -25.77 7.89 -25.03
C GLY A 39 -25.50 8.03 -26.52
N GLY A 40 -24.69 9.03 -26.89
CA GLY A 40 -24.33 9.30 -28.28
C GLY A 40 -23.27 8.34 -28.82
N ARG A 41 -23.31 8.07 -30.12
CA ARG A 41 -22.28 7.30 -30.82
C ARG A 41 -21.15 8.23 -31.28
N GLY A 42 -19.96 8.07 -30.70
CA GLY A 42 -18.78 8.85 -31.10
C GLY A 42 -18.16 8.36 -32.42
N MET A 43 -17.45 9.27 -33.11
CA MET A 43 -16.82 9.00 -34.42
C MET A 43 -15.85 7.80 -34.41
N ALA A 44 -15.15 7.57 -33.29
CA ALA A 44 -14.20 6.46 -33.18
C ALA A 44 -14.90 5.09 -33.29
N GLU A 45 -16.04 4.92 -32.63
CA GLU A 45 -16.84 3.69 -32.74
C GLU A 45 -17.48 3.56 -34.12
N GLU A 46 -17.98 4.66 -34.69
CA GLU A 46 -18.55 4.64 -36.04
C GLU A 46 -17.52 4.23 -37.09
N ALA A 47 -16.28 4.71 -36.97
CA ALA A 47 -15.21 4.41 -37.90
C ALA A 47 -14.65 2.97 -37.74
N THR A 48 -14.73 2.38 -36.55
CA THR A 48 -14.01 1.13 -36.23
C THR A 48 -14.91 -0.07 -35.95
N GLY A 49 -16.16 0.18 -35.58
CA GLY A 49 -17.10 -0.83 -35.08
C GLY A 49 -16.75 -1.39 -33.70
N LEU A 50 -15.72 -0.86 -33.01
CA LEU A 50 -15.34 -1.31 -31.68
C LEU A 50 -16.29 -0.74 -30.62
N PRO A 51 -16.68 -1.52 -29.58
CA PRO A 51 -17.56 -1.04 -28.52
C PRO A 51 -16.81 -0.08 -27.61
N ILE A 52 -16.82 1.21 -27.91
CA ILE A 52 -16.10 2.28 -27.21
C ILE A 52 -17.07 3.13 -26.38
N ASN A 53 -18.22 3.45 -26.95
CA ASN A 53 -19.22 4.30 -26.32
C ASN A 53 -19.81 3.64 -25.08
N MET A 54 -20.41 4.50 -24.25
CA MET A 54 -21.05 4.11 -23.01
C MET A 54 -22.15 3.09 -23.26
N ARG A 55 -22.13 2.02 -22.46
CA ARG A 55 -23.13 0.95 -22.50
C ARG A 55 -23.61 0.63 -21.10
N GLU A 56 -24.85 0.16 -21.01
CA GLU A 56 -25.43 -0.48 -19.84
C GLU A 56 -25.29 -1.99 -19.97
N VAL A 57 -24.92 -2.68 -18.89
CA VAL A 57 -25.00 -4.14 -18.81
C VAL A 57 -26.31 -4.56 -18.15
N HIS A 58 -27.02 -5.53 -18.72
CA HIS A 58 -28.23 -6.08 -18.12
C HIS A 58 -28.50 -7.52 -18.57
N CYS A 59 -29.49 -8.15 -17.94
CA CYS A 59 -30.07 -9.41 -18.38
C CYS A 59 -31.56 -9.46 -18.03
N LEU A 60 -32.20 -10.62 -18.21
CA LEU A 60 -33.62 -10.81 -17.90
C LEU A 60 -34.00 -10.64 -16.42
N VAL A 61 -33.03 -10.72 -15.50
CA VAL A 61 -33.28 -10.63 -14.05
C VAL A 61 -32.75 -9.36 -13.38
N ALA A 62 -31.80 -8.65 -14.00
CA ALA A 62 -31.12 -7.52 -13.37
C ALA A 62 -30.62 -6.50 -14.39
N ARG A 63 -30.51 -5.23 -13.95
CA ARG A 63 -29.84 -4.13 -14.66
C ARG A 63 -28.63 -3.66 -13.86
N GLY A 64 -27.54 -3.36 -14.56
CA GLY A 64 -26.28 -2.92 -13.99
C GLY A 64 -25.98 -1.45 -14.22
N ASN A 65 -24.74 -1.08 -13.94
CA ASN A 65 -24.21 0.26 -14.13
C ASN A 65 -23.95 0.56 -15.62
N GLN A 66 -23.71 1.84 -15.90
CA GLN A 66 -23.40 2.37 -17.22
C GLN A 66 -21.98 2.93 -17.23
N ALA A 67 -21.16 2.53 -18.21
CA ALA A 67 -19.82 3.09 -18.41
C ALA A 67 -19.31 2.84 -19.83
N MET A 68 -18.26 3.58 -20.23
CA MET A 68 -17.47 3.25 -21.42
C MET A 68 -16.52 2.08 -21.18
N ASN A 69 -16.03 1.88 -19.95
CA ASN A 69 -15.22 0.71 -19.60
C ASN A 69 -16.13 -0.48 -19.29
N LEU A 70 -16.24 -1.41 -20.24
CA LEU A 70 -17.15 -2.54 -20.09
C LEU A 70 -16.66 -3.56 -19.08
N ASP A 71 -15.33 -3.68 -18.89
CA ASP A 71 -14.75 -4.61 -17.91
C ASP A 71 -15.18 -4.25 -16.48
N LEU A 72 -15.24 -2.94 -16.19
CA LEU A 72 -15.71 -2.42 -14.92
C LEU A 72 -17.16 -2.84 -14.65
N ILE A 73 -18.08 -2.48 -15.54
CA ILE A 73 -19.52 -2.75 -15.32
C ILE A 73 -19.83 -4.25 -15.40
N ALA A 74 -19.12 -5.02 -16.22
CA ALA A 74 -19.27 -6.47 -16.29
C ALA A 74 -18.81 -7.14 -15.00
N SER A 75 -17.69 -6.69 -14.42
CA SER A 75 -17.17 -7.20 -13.15
C SER A 75 -18.13 -6.91 -12.00
N ASP A 76 -18.67 -5.69 -11.93
CA ASP A 76 -19.63 -5.31 -10.89
C ASP A 76 -20.94 -6.09 -11.02
N PHE A 77 -21.46 -6.20 -12.25
CA PHE A 77 -22.66 -6.98 -12.53
C PHE A 77 -22.47 -8.47 -12.21
N TYR A 78 -21.29 -9.02 -12.49
CA TYR A 78 -20.96 -10.40 -12.14
C TYR A 78 -21.06 -10.63 -10.63
N LYS A 79 -20.37 -9.78 -9.84
CA LYS A 79 -20.34 -9.89 -8.38
C LYS A 79 -21.71 -9.74 -7.76
N ALA A 80 -22.51 -8.79 -8.25
CA ALA A 80 -23.81 -8.48 -7.69
C ALA A 80 -24.89 -9.52 -8.06
N TYR A 81 -24.85 -10.07 -9.28
CA TYR A 81 -26.02 -10.77 -9.82
C TYR A 81 -25.74 -12.13 -10.47
N CYS A 82 -24.49 -12.47 -10.81
CA CYS A 82 -24.20 -13.69 -11.55
C CYS A 82 -23.79 -14.86 -10.67
N VAL A 83 -23.15 -14.61 -9.52
CA VAL A 83 -22.75 -15.66 -8.59
C VAL A 83 -24.00 -16.39 -8.04
N GLY A 84 -24.09 -17.69 -8.30
CA GLY A 84 -25.25 -18.51 -7.88
C GLY A 84 -26.52 -18.31 -8.72
N CYS A 85 -26.48 -17.55 -9.82
CA CYS A 85 -27.66 -17.29 -10.65
C CYS A 85 -28.17 -18.58 -11.32
N THR A 86 -29.42 -18.95 -11.03
CA THR A 86 -30.09 -20.13 -11.62
C THR A 86 -30.53 -19.93 -13.06
N HIS A 87 -30.61 -18.68 -13.53
CA HIS A 87 -30.96 -18.33 -14.92
C HIS A 87 -29.74 -18.24 -15.84
N ARG A 88 -28.55 -18.62 -15.37
CA ARG A 88 -27.32 -18.57 -16.17
C ARG A 88 -27.41 -19.54 -17.37
N ARG A 89 -27.08 -19.04 -18.56
CA ARG A 89 -27.01 -19.82 -19.81
C ARG A 89 -25.60 -19.77 -20.41
N PRO A 90 -24.65 -20.59 -19.96
CA PRO A 90 -23.27 -20.54 -20.44
C PRO A 90 -23.16 -21.10 -21.86
N THR A 91 -22.15 -20.65 -22.61
CA THR A 91 -21.84 -21.26 -23.92
C THR A 91 -20.93 -22.48 -23.82
N GLY A 92 -20.33 -22.72 -22.65
CA GLY A 92 -19.27 -23.72 -22.44
C GLY A 92 -17.87 -23.23 -22.87
N GLY A 93 -17.75 -22.04 -23.45
CA GLY A 93 -16.46 -21.47 -23.87
C GLY A 93 -15.61 -21.00 -22.70
N MET A 94 -14.30 -21.23 -22.80
CA MET A 94 -13.28 -20.80 -21.82
C MET A 94 -12.16 -20.01 -22.52
N PRO A 95 -11.53 -19.03 -21.86
CA PRO A 95 -11.98 -18.42 -20.59
C PRO A 95 -13.33 -17.70 -20.78
N ASN A 96 -14.09 -17.58 -19.69
CA ASN A 96 -15.28 -16.75 -19.62
C ASN A 96 -15.16 -15.76 -18.44
N LEU A 97 -16.15 -14.87 -18.29
CA LEU A 97 -16.14 -13.85 -17.24
C LEU A 97 -15.89 -14.42 -15.83
N ALA A 98 -16.50 -15.56 -15.47
CA ALA A 98 -16.29 -16.17 -14.16
C ALA A 98 -14.82 -16.55 -13.93
N THR A 99 -14.18 -17.17 -14.94
CA THR A 99 -12.76 -17.54 -14.88
C THR A 99 -11.85 -16.34 -14.65
N VAL A 100 -12.15 -15.22 -15.32
CA VAL A 100 -11.39 -13.99 -15.15
C VAL A 100 -11.62 -13.40 -13.76
N MET A 101 -12.85 -13.43 -13.25
CA MET A 101 -13.18 -12.95 -11.91
C MET A 101 -12.54 -13.79 -10.80
N GLU A 102 -12.56 -15.12 -10.94
CA GLU A 102 -11.88 -16.05 -10.05
C GLU A 102 -10.37 -15.81 -10.04
N GLY A 103 -9.77 -15.60 -11.21
CA GLY A 103 -8.35 -15.26 -11.33
C GLY A 103 -8.00 -13.94 -10.63
N ARG A 104 -8.82 -12.90 -10.81
CA ARG A 104 -8.63 -11.61 -10.11
C ARG A 104 -8.81 -11.73 -8.60
N ALA A 105 -9.81 -12.49 -8.15
CA ALA A 105 -10.04 -12.74 -6.73
C ALA A 105 -8.85 -13.48 -6.09
N ALA A 106 -8.31 -14.50 -6.77
CA ALA A 106 -7.13 -15.22 -6.31
C ALA A 106 -5.90 -14.30 -6.22
N GLN A 107 -5.66 -13.46 -7.23
CA GLN A 107 -4.56 -12.48 -7.19
C GLN A 107 -4.70 -11.47 -6.05
N ALA A 108 -5.91 -10.93 -5.86
CA ALA A 108 -6.19 -10.01 -4.76
C ALA A 108 -6.02 -10.68 -3.39
N ALA A 109 -6.44 -11.95 -3.24
CA ALA A 109 -6.24 -12.71 -2.02
C ALA A 109 -4.75 -12.95 -1.73
N THR A 110 -3.95 -13.32 -2.74
CA THR A 110 -2.50 -13.46 -2.59
C THR A 110 -1.83 -12.14 -2.22
N ALA A 111 -2.20 -11.03 -2.87
CA ALA A 111 -1.65 -9.72 -2.55
C ALA A 111 -1.99 -9.30 -1.11
N ALA A 112 -3.25 -9.49 -0.69
CA ALA A 112 -3.69 -9.19 0.66
C ALA A 112 -2.99 -10.06 1.71
N GLU A 113 -2.74 -11.35 1.41
CA GLU A 113 -2.00 -12.23 2.32
C GLU A 113 -0.53 -11.80 2.45
N MET A 114 0.12 -11.46 1.34
CA MET A 114 1.49 -10.95 1.37
C MET A 114 1.59 -9.64 2.16
N GLU A 115 0.64 -8.72 1.97
CA GLU A 115 0.59 -7.46 2.73
C GLU A 115 0.38 -7.71 4.24
N ARG A 116 -0.49 -8.67 4.59
CA ARG A 116 -0.69 -9.09 5.99
C ARG A 116 0.59 -9.65 6.59
N LEU A 117 1.28 -10.56 5.89
CA LEU A 117 2.53 -11.14 6.37
C LEU A 117 3.62 -10.09 6.59
N VAL A 118 3.77 -9.14 5.66
CA VAL A 118 4.72 -8.02 5.80
C VAL A 118 4.36 -7.14 7.00
N THR A 119 3.09 -6.81 7.16
CA THR A 119 2.60 -5.99 8.29
C THR A 119 2.82 -6.71 9.62
N GLU A 120 2.48 -7.99 9.69
CA GLU A 120 2.67 -8.80 10.89
C GLU A 120 4.15 -8.94 11.24
N GLN A 121 5.03 -9.13 10.25
CA GLN A 121 6.47 -9.14 10.47
C GLN A 121 6.96 -7.82 11.08
N ARG A 122 6.55 -6.68 10.52
CA ARG A 122 6.89 -5.34 11.05
C ARG A 122 6.40 -5.16 12.49
N HIS A 123 5.18 -5.60 12.80
CA HIS A 123 4.66 -5.55 14.17
C HIS A 123 5.45 -6.45 15.13
N ARG A 124 5.85 -7.66 14.71
CA ARG A 124 6.68 -8.55 15.55
C ARG A 124 8.05 -7.93 15.84
N GLU A 125 8.67 -7.31 14.83
CA GLU A 125 9.95 -6.62 14.99
C GLU A 125 9.83 -5.41 15.92
N TRP A 126 8.75 -4.61 15.77
CA TRP A 126 8.43 -3.52 16.70
C TRP A 126 8.19 -4.02 18.13
N ALA A 127 7.40 -5.08 18.31
CA ALA A 127 7.13 -5.66 19.63
C ALA A 127 8.43 -6.15 20.31
N ARG A 128 9.34 -6.78 19.55
CA ARG A 128 10.67 -7.15 20.05
C ARG A 128 11.44 -5.93 20.57
N ARG A 129 11.41 -4.80 19.86
CA ARG A 129 12.06 -3.56 20.30
C ARG A 129 11.40 -2.94 21.52
N VAL A 130 10.07 -2.99 21.61
CA VAL A 130 9.32 -2.58 22.82
C VAL A 130 9.76 -3.40 24.03
N ASP A 131 9.88 -4.72 23.89
CA ASP A 131 10.32 -5.60 24.98
C ASP A 131 11.80 -5.36 25.34
N GLY A 132 12.67 -5.18 24.34
CA GLY A 132 14.07 -4.81 24.55
C GLY A 132 14.22 -3.50 25.32
N ARG A 133 13.47 -2.48 24.93
CA ARG A 133 13.43 -1.17 25.61
C ARG A 133 12.92 -1.32 27.06
N ARG A 134 11.87 -2.11 27.30
CA ARG A 134 11.37 -2.40 28.67
C ARG A 134 12.43 -3.09 29.54
N ALA A 135 13.23 -4.00 28.98
CA ALA A 135 14.31 -4.64 29.72
C ALA A 135 15.39 -3.62 30.16
N LEU A 136 15.71 -2.64 29.30
CA LEU A 136 16.66 -1.57 29.64
C LEU A 136 16.12 -0.65 30.74
N VAL A 137 14.82 -0.38 30.77
CA VAL A 137 14.18 0.44 31.82
C VAL A 137 14.38 -0.16 33.22
N ALA A 138 14.39 -1.49 33.37
CA ALA A 138 14.48 -2.16 34.66
C ALA A 138 15.78 -1.87 35.45
N GLY A 139 16.86 -1.47 34.77
CA GLY A 139 18.15 -1.11 35.37
C GLY A 139 18.54 0.37 35.21
N ALA A 140 17.67 1.19 34.64
CA ALA A 140 17.98 2.56 34.26
C ALA A 140 17.76 3.57 35.42
N ASP A 141 18.58 4.62 35.45
CA ASP A 141 18.30 5.79 36.29
C ASP A 141 17.12 6.61 35.71
N PRO A 142 16.46 7.49 36.50
CA PRO A 142 15.27 8.21 36.05
C PRO A 142 15.44 9.03 34.75
N ALA A 143 16.64 9.59 34.49
CA ALA A 143 16.87 10.32 33.25
C ALA A 143 16.95 9.38 32.04
N MET A 144 17.46 8.16 32.25
CA MET A 144 17.53 7.15 31.19
C MET A 144 16.20 6.44 30.95
N VAL A 145 15.35 6.31 31.97
CA VAL A 145 13.95 5.92 31.76
C VAL A 145 13.26 6.91 30.82
N GLY A 146 13.37 8.22 31.10
CA GLY A 146 12.76 9.25 30.25
C GLY A 146 13.31 9.27 28.82
N ALA A 147 14.60 9.00 28.62
CA ALA A 147 15.18 8.87 27.28
C ALA A 147 14.69 7.62 26.55
N LEU A 148 14.55 6.49 27.24
CA LEU A 148 13.98 5.28 26.65
C LEU A 148 12.52 5.49 26.25
N ASP A 149 11.74 6.21 27.05
CA ASP A 149 10.38 6.62 26.70
C ASP A 149 10.38 7.53 25.47
N ASP A 150 11.27 8.53 25.41
CA ASP A 150 11.44 9.40 24.25
C ASP A 150 11.82 8.61 22.98
N MET A 151 12.69 7.59 23.09
CA MET A 151 12.97 6.66 21.98
C MET A 151 11.74 5.84 21.58
N GLY A 152 10.87 5.50 22.54
CA GLY A 152 9.59 4.83 22.29
C GLY A 152 8.58 5.70 21.56
N VAL A 153 8.58 7.02 21.80
CA VAL A 153 7.78 7.98 21.03
C VAL A 153 8.22 8.00 19.56
N LEU A 154 9.52 7.91 19.30
CA LEU A 154 10.08 7.93 17.94
C LEU A 154 9.94 6.58 17.20
N ASP A 155 9.95 5.45 17.92
CA ASP A 155 9.71 4.09 17.39
C ASP A 155 8.21 3.78 17.30
N CYS A 156 7.54 4.45 16.37
CA CYS A 156 6.10 4.33 16.14
C CYS A 156 5.68 2.91 15.78
N GLU A 157 4.53 2.48 16.31
CA GLU A 157 3.92 1.22 15.94
C GLU A 157 3.57 1.22 14.44
N PRO A 158 3.89 0.15 13.69
CA PRO A 158 3.50 0.06 12.28
C PRO A 158 2.01 0.30 12.08
N GLY A 159 1.65 1.19 11.14
CA GLY A 159 0.27 1.53 10.85
C GLY A 159 -0.35 2.63 11.74
N VAL A 160 0.39 3.13 12.73
CA VAL A 160 0.01 4.31 13.51
C VAL A 160 0.66 5.56 12.93
N GLU A 161 -0.12 6.61 12.71
CA GLU A 161 0.43 7.89 12.26
C GLU A 161 1.28 8.54 13.38
N PRO A 162 2.50 8.99 13.07
CA PRO A 162 3.37 9.60 14.07
C PRO A 162 2.82 10.95 14.52
N ASP A 163 2.79 11.18 15.83
CA ASP A 163 2.59 12.51 16.39
C ASP A 163 3.89 13.32 16.21
N LEU A 164 3.88 14.24 15.25
CA LEU A 164 5.04 15.04 14.88
C LEU A 164 5.47 16.01 15.99
N ASP A 165 4.53 16.52 16.79
CA ASP A 165 4.84 17.42 17.90
C ASP A 165 5.48 16.64 19.05
N ALA A 166 4.92 15.47 19.38
CA ALA A 166 5.49 14.57 20.38
C ALA A 166 6.90 14.09 19.96
N SER A 167 7.05 13.69 18.69
CA SER A 167 8.33 13.25 18.11
C SER A 167 9.36 14.38 18.17
N GLY A 168 9.02 15.58 17.72
CA GLY A 168 9.91 16.73 17.81
C GLY A 168 10.29 17.08 19.26
N GLY A 169 9.36 16.91 20.20
CA GLY A 169 9.61 17.06 21.63
C GLY A 169 10.60 16.04 22.18
N ALA A 170 10.41 14.76 21.85
CA ALA A 170 11.29 13.65 22.24
C ALA A 170 12.71 13.86 21.71
N THR A 171 12.86 14.18 20.42
CA THR A 171 14.17 14.44 19.80
C THR A 171 14.94 15.56 20.51
N ARG A 172 14.27 16.67 20.85
CA ARG A 172 14.91 17.78 21.58
C ARG A 172 15.36 17.37 22.99
N ARG A 173 14.54 16.61 23.72
CA ARG A 173 14.90 16.13 25.07
C ARG A 173 16.08 15.16 25.02
N LEU A 174 16.07 14.21 24.08
CA LEU A 174 17.17 13.28 23.85
C LEU A 174 18.47 14.01 23.50
N ALA A 175 18.43 14.95 22.56
CA ALA A 175 19.60 15.74 22.17
C ALA A 175 20.18 16.52 23.36
N ALA A 176 19.31 17.19 24.13
CA ALA A 176 19.74 17.95 25.31
C ALA A 176 20.29 17.05 26.43
N LEU A 177 19.81 15.81 26.58
CA LEU A 177 20.36 14.86 27.53
C LEU A 177 21.73 14.32 27.06
N ALA A 178 21.84 13.95 25.78
CA ALA A 178 23.09 13.49 25.17
C ALA A 178 24.20 14.55 25.24
N GLU A 179 23.85 15.83 25.09
CA GLU A 179 24.79 16.94 25.22
C GLU A 179 25.25 17.15 26.68
N ARG A 180 24.33 17.10 27.64
CA ARG A 180 24.61 17.45 29.04
C ARG A 180 25.16 16.31 29.89
N ALA A 181 24.83 15.06 29.53
CA ALA A 181 25.19 13.88 30.30
C ALA A 181 25.50 12.67 29.39
N PRO A 182 26.48 12.79 28.47
CA PRO A 182 26.81 11.74 27.50
C PRO A 182 27.21 10.40 28.15
N ASP A 183 27.80 10.44 29.34
CA ASP A 183 28.26 9.25 30.08
C ASP A 183 27.12 8.41 30.65
N ARG A 184 25.88 8.94 30.71
CA ARG A 184 24.71 8.16 31.15
C ARG A 184 24.24 7.16 30.11
N PHE A 185 24.51 7.41 28.83
CA PHE A 185 24.10 6.53 27.75
C PHE A 185 24.96 5.26 27.76
N THR A 186 24.40 4.15 28.23
CA THR A 186 25.10 2.86 28.20
C THR A 186 25.27 2.37 26.76
N ALA A 187 26.17 1.40 26.57
CA ALA A 187 26.35 0.78 25.27
C ALA A 187 25.04 0.19 24.70
N ASP A 188 24.19 -0.39 25.56
CA ASP A 188 22.93 -1.00 25.13
C ASP A 188 21.90 0.06 24.67
N VAL A 189 21.83 1.22 25.34
CA VAL A 189 20.95 2.33 24.95
C VAL A 189 21.42 2.94 23.61
N ILE A 190 22.74 3.07 23.43
CA ILE A 190 23.33 3.55 22.18
C ILE A 190 23.06 2.54 21.05
N GLY A 191 23.23 1.25 21.32
CA GLY A 191 22.92 0.17 20.38
C GLY A 191 21.46 0.18 19.94
N LEU A 192 20.51 0.36 20.87
CA LEU A 192 19.10 0.52 20.53
C LEU A 192 18.85 1.73 19.62
N ALA A 193 19.47 2.87 19.92
CA ALA A 193 19.29 4.08 19.10
C ALA A 193 19.85 3.90 17.68
N ILE A 194 20.97 3.19 17.54
CA ILE A 194 21.55 2.83 16.23
C ILE A 194 20.64 1.85 15.49
N GLU A 195 20.13 0.81 16.15
CA GLU A 195 19.18 -0.15 15.57
C GLU A 195 17.94 0.58 15.00
N LEU A 196 17.42 1.57 15.72
CA LEU A 196 16.29 2.38 15.26
C LEU A 196 16.63 3.25 14.05
N VAL A 197 17.87 3.73 13.91
CA VAL A 197 18.32 4.46 12.73
C VAL A 197 18.49 3.52 11.54
N GLU A 198 19.21 2.42 11.70
CA GLU A 198 19.59 1.51 10.60
C GLU A 198 18.40 0.68 10.08
N GLN A 199 17.57 0.15 10.98
CA GLN A 199 16.50 -0.78 10.60
C GLN A 199 15.16 -0.07 10.41
N VAL A 200 14.89 0.98 11.19
CA VAL A 200 13.59 1.65 11.24
C VAL A 200 13.63 3.05 10.61
N HIS A 201 14.82 3.55 10.26
CA HIS A 201 15.02 4.85 9.62
C HIS A 201 14.51 6.02 10.47
N VAL A 202 14.66 5.93 11.80
CA VAL A 202 14.36 7.03 12.74
C VAL A 202 15.50 8.05 12.71
N ILE A 203 15.60 8.81 11.61
CA ILE A 203 16.70 9.74 11.32
C ILE A 203 16.87 10.81 12.42
N ASP A 204 15.80 11.17 13.12
CA ASP A 204 15.84 12.15 14.20
C ASP A 204 16.79 11.75 15.36
N LEU A 205 17.05 10.45 15.55
CA LEU A 205 18.02 9.96 16.53
C LEU A 205 19.47 10.25 16.16
N LEU A 206 19.78 10.61 14.90
CA LEU A 206 21.13 11.05 14.52
C LEU A 206 21.55 12.31 15.26
N VAL A 207 20.61 13.18 15.66
CA VAL A 207 20.91 14.41 16.41
C VAL A 207 21.52 14.09 17.78
N PRO A 208 20.85 13.36 18.70
CA PRO A 208 21.45 12.94 19.96
C PRO A 208 22.70 12.06 19.77
N LEU A 209 22.70 11.13 18.80
CA LEU A 209 23.87 10.28 18.54
C LEU A 209 25.11 11.10 18.15
N ARG A 210 24.95 12.19 17.39
CA ARG A 210 26.05 13.10 17.07
C ARG A 210 26.61 13.80 18.31
N HIS A 211 25.78 14.17 19.28
CA HIS A 211 26.26 14.73 20.55
C HIS A 211 27.09 13.69 21.32
N LEU A 212 26.63 12.43 21.37
CA LEU A 212 27.38 11.34 21.98
C LEU A 212 28.72 11.09 21.27
N ALA A 213 28.73 11.01 19.94
CA ALA A 213 29.96 10.81 19.16
C ALA A 213 31.00 11.93 19.37
N ARG A 214 30.56 13.18 19.61
CA ARG A 214 31.45 14.30 19.90
C ARG A 214 32.05 14.24 21.30
N ALA A 215 31.27 13.77 22.27
CA ALA A 215 31.72 13.65 23.66
C ALA A 215 32.50 12.36 23.94
N ARG A 216 32.22 11.29 23.20
CA ARG A 216 32.72 9.93 23.41
C ARG A 216 33.27 9.35 22.12
N HIS A 217 34.59 9.43 21.97
CA HIS A 217 35.28 9.06 20.73
C HIS A 217 35.10 7.60 20.34
N GLU A 218 34.88 6.70 21.30
CA GLU A 218 34.63 5.28 21.06
C GLU A 218 33.28 5.01 20.36
N VAL A 219 32.32 5.95 20.45
CA VAL A 219 30.99 5.82 19.84
C VAL A 219 30.96 6.37 18.41
N ALA A 220 31.90 7.26 18.06
CA ALA A 220 31.90 7.98 16.78
C ALA A 220 31.93 7.10 15.52
N PRO A 221 32.70 5.99 15.45
CA PRO A 221 32.72 5.16 14.24
C PRO A 221 31.36 4.53 13.93
N VAL A 222 30.64 4.05 14.95
CA VAL A 222 29.36 3.37 14.78
C VAL A 222 28.26 4.36 14.40
N VAL A 223 28.27 5.56 15.00
CA VAL A 223 27.33 6.63 14.63
C VAL A 223 27.54 7.09 13.19
N LEU A 224 28.79 7.18 12.73
CA LEU A 224 29.09 7.54 11.34
C LEU A 224 28.58 6.48 10.37
N ALA A 225 28.80 5.19 10.67
CA ALA A 225 28.29 4.09 9.85
C ALA A 225 26.76 4.14 9.72
N ALA A 226 26.04 4.24 10.85
CA ALA A 226 24.60 4.36 10.87
C ALA A 226 24.09 5.58 10.07
N ALA A 227 24.77 6.73 10.18
CA ALA A 227 24.42 7.92 9.42
C ALA A 227 24.63 7.78 7.90
N THR A 228 25.60 6.98 7.47
CA THR A 228 25.83 6.71 6.04
C THR A 228 24.89 5.66 5.46
N GLU A 229 24.44 4.70 6.26
CA GLU A 229 23.49 3.67 5.83
C GLU A 229 22.06 4.21 5.77
N ALA A 230 21.76 5.24 6.57
CA ALA A 230 20.45 5.88 6.63
C ALA A 230 20.25 7.03 5.60
N ALA A 231 21.26 7.35 4.78
CA ALA A 231 21.26 8.42 3.77
C ALA A 231 21.01 7.89 2.35
#